data_AF-A0A2V6FLH7-F1
#
_entry.id   AF-A0A2V6FLH7-F1
#
_cell.length_a   1.000
_cell.length_b   1.000
_cell.length_c   1.000
_cell.angle_alpha   90.00
_cell.angle_beta   90.00
_cell.angle_gamma   90.00
#
_symmetry.space_group_name_H-M   'P 1'
#
loop_
_entity.id
_entity.type
_entity.pdbx_description
1 polymer ?
#
loop_
_entity_poly.entity_id
_entity_poly.type
_entity_poly.pdbx_seq_one_letter_code
_entity_poly.pdbx_strand_id
1 'polypeptide(L)'
;LQMHEDARAGGKIMKMRPDDIPDVCEESFRYSGPKPQTKESAIVSLADAVESASRSLEKPTPAKIEQLVNDIIDQRISDRQLDECNLTLRDIRIIAERFRFTLMTMLHSRIAYPRQETKTAKPRDDSPRPDVMATTRKPASAPPVSAA
;
A
#
# COMPACT_ATOMS: atom_id res chain seq x y z
N LEU A 1 -1.73 20.10 -28.57
CA LEU A 1 -1.92 19.31 -29.81
C LEU A 1 -3.13 18.39 -29.68
N GLN A 2 -3.15 17.45 -28.71
CA GLN A 2 -4.30 16.55 -28.50
C GLN A 2 -5.65 17.26 -28.27
N MET A 3 -5.74 18.24 -27.36
CA MET A 3 -7.01 18.92 -27.05
C MET A 3 -7.64 19.65 -28.25
N HIS A 4 -6.82 20.18 -29.15
CA HIS A 4 -7.28 20.86 -30.35
C HIS A 4 -7.71 19.87 -31.44
N GLU A 5 -7.07 18.69 -31.49
CA GLU A 5 -7.52 17.57 -32.32
C GLU A 5 -8.84 17.00 -31.81
N ASP A 6 -8.99 16.85 -30.49
CA ASP A 6 -10.21 16.39 -29.84
C ASP A 6 -11.37 17.38 -30.06
N ALA A 7 -11.12 18.68 -29.95
CA ALA A 7 -12.11 19.72 -30.27
C ALA A 7 -12.56 19.66 -31.74
N ARG A 8 -11.61 19.43 -32.65
CA ARG A 8 -11.90 19.22 -34.08
C ARG A 8 -12.69 17.95 -34.33
N ALA A 9 -12.40 16.87 -33.61
CA ALA A 9 -13.16 15.63 -33.68
C ALA A 9 -14.58 15.82 -33.14
N GLY A 10 -14.75 16.52 -32.02
CA GLY A 10 -16.05 16.88 -31.46
C GLY A 10 -16.89 17.74 -32.40
N GLY A 11 -16.27 18.76 -33.03
CA GLY A 11 -16.93 19.60 -34.04
C GLY A 11 -17.44 18.80 -35.24
N LYS A 12 -16.70 17.77 -35.70
CA LYS A 12 -17.15 16.86 -36.76
C LYS A 12 -18.38 16.03 -36.34
N ILE A 13 -18.43 15.57 -35.09
CA ILE A 13 -19.58 14.83 -34.55
C ILE A 13 -20.81 15.74 -34.46
N MET A 14 -20.62 17.01 -34.07
CA MET A 14 -21.69 18.01 -33.95
C MET A 14 -22.05 18.70 -35.29
N LYS A 15 -21.45 18.27 -36.42
CA LYS A 15 -21.63 18.89 -37.75
C LYS A 15 -21.38 20.41 -37.76
N MET A 16 -20.45 20.88 -36.94
CA MET A 16 -19.99 22.27 -36.96
C MET A 16 -19.10 22.50 -38.17
N ARG A 17 -19.12 23.72 -38.72
CA ARG A 17 -18.14 24.09 -39.75
C ARG A 17 -16.77 24.24 -39.08
N PRO A 18 -15.66 23.97 -39.79
CA PRO A 18 -14.31 24.05 -39.21
C PRO A 18 -14.01 25.41 -38.58
N ASP A 19 -14.56 26.49 -39.15
CA ASP A 19 -14.37 27.87 -38.69
C ASP A 19 -15.20 28.22 -37.44
N ASP A 20 -16.20 27.39 -37.11
CA ASP A 20 -17.05 27.57 -35.93
C ASP A 20 -16.53 26.78 -34.71
N ILE A 21 -15.44 26.01 -34.86
CA ILE A 21 -14.84 25.24 -33.77
C ILE A 21 -14.03 26.20 -32.91
N PRO A 22 -14.43 26.44 -31.64
CA PRO A 22 -13.73 27.39 -30.79
C PRO A 22 -12.31 26.91 -30.49
N ASP A 23 -11.36 27.84 -30.50
CA ASP A 23 -10.00 27.57 -30.05
C ASP A 23 -10.00 27.17 -28.57
N VAL A 24 -9.39 26.02 -28.29
CA VAL A 24 -9.29 25.49 -26.93
C VAL A 24 -8.05 26.08 -26.25
N CYS A 25 -8.28 26.98 -25.30
CA CYS A 25 -7.26 27.52 -24.43
C CYS A 25 -7.18 26.69 -23.13
N GLU A 26 -5.99 26.23 -22.76
CA GLU A 26 -5.75 25.44 -21.55
C GLU A 26 -6.09 26.23 -20.27
N GLU A 27 -5.86 27.55 -20.27
CA GLU A 27 -6.19 28.45 -19.15
C GLU A 27 -7.65 28.36 -18.73
N SER A 28 -8.57 28.11 -19.68
CA SER A 28 -10.01 27.98 -19.40
C SER A 28 -10.37 26.75 -18.56
N PHE A 29 -9.45 25.78 -18.45
CA PHE A 29 -9.61 24.55 -17.67
C PHE A 29 -8.72 24.52 -16.42
N ARG A 30 -7.98 25.60 -16.16
CA ARG A 30 -7.18 25.74 -14.95
C ARG A 30 -8.00 26.40 -13.85
N TYR A 31 -7.74 25.98 -12.61
CA TYR A 31 -8.32 26.67 -11.45
C TYR A 31 -7.80 28.10 -11.37
N SER A 32 -8.68 29.04 -11.01
CA SER A 32 -8.34 30.45 -10.85
C SER A 32 -7.50 30.77 -9.62
N GLY A 33 -7.44 29.82 -8.66
CA GLY A 33 -6.77 30.01 -7.39
C GLY A 33 -5.28 30.29 -7.54
N PRO A 34 -4.69 31.00 -6.58
CA PRO A 34 -3.25 31.19 -6.56
C PRO A 34 -2.55 29.84 -6.44
N LYS A 35 -1.31 29.77 -6.90
CA LYS A 35 -0.46 28.62 -6.59
C LYS A 35 -0.30 28.51 -5.06
N PRO A 36 0.00 27.32 -4.52
CA PRO A 36 0.34 27.16 -3.12
C PRO A 36 1.36 28.21 -2.66
N GLN A 37 1.01 28.99 -1.63
CA GLN A 37 1.86 30.05 -1.08
C GLN A 37 2.71 29.57 0.11
N THR A 38 2.25 28.51 0.78
CA THR A 38 2.93 27.94 1.96
C THR A 38 3.30 26.48 1.72
N LYS A 39 4.22 25.96 2.54
CA LYS A 39 4.63 24.55 2.48
C LYS A 39 3.44 23.63 2.75
N GLU A 40 2.60 24.01 3.69
CA GLU A 40 1.43 23.24 4.12
C GLU A 40 0.41 23.13 2.99
N SER A 41 0.08 24.26 2.32
CA SER A 41 -0.84 24.25 1.18
C SER A 41 -0.29 23.40 0.02
N ALA A 42 1.02 23.44 -0.22
CA ALA A 42 1.64 22.62 -1.26
C ALA A 42 1.58 21.12 -0.91
N ILE A 43 1.86 20.76 0.35
CA ILE A 43 1.74 19.38 0.83
C ILE A 43 0.30 18.88 0.71
N VAL A 44 -0.70 19.69 1.09
CA VAL A 44 -2.12 19.34 0.97
C VAL A 44 -2.51 19.13 -0.49
N SER A 45 -2.09 20.02 -1.39
CA SER A 45 -2.36 19.90 -2.82
C SER A 45 -1.75 18.63 -3.43
N LEU A 46 -0.52 18.29 -3.06
CA LEU A 46 0.12 17.06 -3.52
C LEU A 46 -0.54 15.81 -2.92
N ALA A 47 -0.90 15.85 -1.64
CA ALA A 47 -1.55 14.73 -0.96
C ALA A 47 -2.91 14.41 -1.59
N ASP A 48 -3.73 15.42 -1.89
CA ASP A 48 -5.03 15.28 -2.55
C ASP A 48 -4.90 14.60 -3.93
N ALA A 49 -3.95 15.05 -4.74
CA ALA A 49 -3.69 14.47 -6.06
C ALA A 49 -3.23 13.02 -5.98
N VAL A 50 -2.27 12.73 -5.09
CA VAL A 50 -1.71 11.39 -4.88
C VAL A 50 -2.78 10.43 -4.35
N GLU A 51 -3.56 10.84 -3.36
CA GLU A 51 -4.62 10.04 -2.77
C GLU A 51 -5.70 9.71 -3.81
N SER A 52 -6.19 10.73 -4.51
CA SER A 52 -7.21 10.57 -5.55
C SER A 52 -6.74 9.63 -6.66
N ALA A 53 -5.51 9.81 -7.16
CA ALA A 53 -4.95 8.96 -8.19
C ALA A 53 -4.75 7.51 -7.69
N SER A 54 -4.34 7.34 -6.43
CA SER A 54 -4.12 6.01 -5.86
C SER A 54 -5.39 5.16 -5.78
N ARG A 55 -6.57 5.78 -5.64
CA ARG A 55 -7.88 5.09 -5.62
C ARG A 55 -8.22 4.41 -6.96
N SER A 56 -7.63 4.88 -8.06
CA SER A 56 -7.84 4.31 -9.39
C SER A 56 -6.90 3.14 -9.71
N LEU A 57 -5.94 2.82 -8.83
CA LEU A 57 -5.02 1.70 -9.03
C LEU A 57 -5.71 0.36 -8.76
N GLU A 58 -5.89 -0.47 -9.80
CA GLU A 58 -6.48 -1.81 -9.66
C GLU A 58 -5.65 -2.77 -8.79
N LYS A 59 -4.32 -2.70 -8.90
CA LYS A 59 -3.37 -3.57 -8.19
C LYS A 59 -2.21 -2.72 -7.65
N PRO A 60 -2.32 -2.20 -6.43
CA PRO A 60 -1.31 -1.35 -5.83
C PRO A 60 -0.09 -2.21 -5.42
N THR A 61 0.96 -2.20 -6.23
CA THR A 61 2.26 -2.77 -5.87
C THR A 61 3.19 -1.65 -5.38
N PRO A 62 4.21 -1.95 -4.56
CA PRO A 62 5.16 -0.93 -4.10
C PRO A 62 5.78 -0.11 -5.24
N ALA A 63 6.18 -0.78 -6.33
CA ALA A 63 6.75 -0.12 -7.51
C ALA A 63 5.75 0.79 -8.23
N LYS A 64 4.47 0.37 -8.36
CA LYS A 64 3.43 1.19 -8.98
C LYS A 64 3.07 2.41 -8.13
N ILE A 65 3.03 2.26 -6.82
CA ILE A 65 2.81 3.37 -5.89
C ILE A 65 3.96 4.37 -5.99
N GLU A 66 5.19 3.88 -6.04
CA GLU A 66 6.37 4.73 -6.19
C GLU A 66 6.34 5.53 -7.49
N GLN A 67 6.09 4.83 -8.60
CA GLN A 67 5.96 5.48 -9.90
C GLN A 67 4.84 6.53 -9.90
N LEU A 68 3.65 6.18 -9.40
CA LEU A 68 2.52 7.11 -9.32
C LEU A 68 2.86 8.39 -8.55
N VAL A 69 3.49 8.24 -7.37
CA VAL A 69 3.86 9.39 -6.54
C VAL A 69 4.87 10.29 -7.25
N ASN A 70 5.89 9.68 -7.89
CA ASN A 70 6.91 10.44 -8.60
C ASN A 70 6.32 11.15 -9.83
N ASP A 71 5.51 10.46 -10.64
CA ASP A 71 4.88 11.04 -11.83
C ASP A 71 4.02 12.27 -11.48
N ILE A 72 3.24 12.22 -10.40
CA ILE A 72 2.41 13.35 -9.94
C ILE A 72 3.28 14.52 -9.47
N ILE A 73 4.33 14.24 -8.70
CA ILE A 73 5.24 15.28 -8.21
C ILE A 73 5.96 15.94 -9.39
N ASP A 74 6.48 15.15 -10.32
CA ASP A 74 7.20 15.64 -11.50
C ASP A 74 6.28 16.45 -12.42
N GLN A 75 5.01 16.04 -12.57
CA GLN A 75 4.01 16.82 -13.28
C GLN A 75 3.77 18.18 -12.61
N ARG A 76 3.64 18.23 -11.28
CA ARG A 76 3.44 19.50 -10.55
C ARG A 76 4.64 20.43 -10.62
N ILE A 77 5.85 19.88 -10.62
CA ILE A 77 7.10 20.64 -10.82
C ILE A 77 7.16 21.19 -12.25
N SER A 78 6.88 20.35 -13.24
CA SER A 78 6.91 20.74 -14.67
C SER A 78 5.87 21.81 -14.98
N ASP A 79 4.69 21.73 -14.37
CA ASP A 79 3.61 22.72 -14.45
C ASP A 79 3.85 23.97 -13.58
N ARG A 80 5.03 24.10 -12.96
CA ARG A 80 5.43 25.24 -12.12
C ARG A 80 4.45 25.52 -10.97
N GLN A 81 3.74 24.50 -10.49
CA GLN A 81 2.71 24.66 -9.46
C GLN A 81 3.31 24.92 -8.07
N LEU A 82 4.59 24.60 -7.87
CA LEU A 82 5.27 24.74 -6.58
C LEU A 82 6.15 26.01 -6.49
N ASP A 83 6.19 26.83 -7.54
CA ASP A 83 7.09 27.99 -7.65
C ASP A 83 6.84 29.10 -6.60
N GLU A 84 5.63 29.19 -6.08
CA GLU A 84 5.22 30.25 -5.14
C GLU A 84 5.25 29.80 -3.67
N CYS A 85 5.80 28.61 -3.38
CA CYS A 85 6.00 28.13 -2.02
C CYS A 85 7.47 27.80 -1.75
N ASN A 86 7.88 27.93 -0.49
CA ASN A 86 9.27 27.68 -0.07
C ASN A 86 9.61 26.19 0.11
N LEU A 87 9.20 25.31 -0.81
CA LEU A 87 9.55 23.89 -0.78
C LEU A 87 10.94 23.64 -1.38
N THR A 88 11.81 22.99 -0.62
CA THR A 88 13.11 22.56 -1.15
C THR A 88 13.00 21.19 -1.83
N LEU A 89 13.93 20.87 -2.74
CA LEU A 89 14.03 19.52 -3.32
C LEU A 89 14.23 18.43 -2.25
N ARG A 90 14.81 18.79 -1.10
CA ARG A 90 14.92 17.89 0.06
C ARG A 90 13.56 17.64 0.69
N ASP A 91 12.76 18.68 0.87
CA ASP A 91 11.40 18.57 1.40
C ASP A 91 10.54 17.68 0.48
N ILE A 92 10.63 17.88 -0.84
CA ILE A 92 9.91 17.08 -1.84
C ILE A 92 10.26 15.59 -1.74
N ARG A 93 11.55 15.25 -1.59
CA ARG A 93 11.98 13.86 -1.39
C ARG A 93 11.38 13.24 -0.13
N ILE A 94 11.40 13.98 0.98
CA ILE A 94 10.82 13.53 2.26
C ILE A 94 9.30 13.34 2.10
N ILE A 95 8.60 14.27 1.45
CA ILE A 95 7.17 14.19 1.18
C ILE A 95 6.85 12.94 0.35
N ALA A 96 7.59 12.70 -0.73
CA ALA A 96 7.39 11.54 -1.59
C ALA A 96 7.57 10.21 -0.82
N GLU A 97 8.61 10.10 0.01
CA GLU A 97 8.82 8.94 0.89
C GLU A 97 7.64 8.72 1.84
N ARG A 98 7.13 9.80 2.45
CA ARG A 98 6.00 9.72 3.39
C ARG A 98 4.69 9.34 2.70
N PHE A 99 4.45 9.83 1.49
CA PHE A 99 3.28 9.42 0.71
C PHE A 99 3.35 7.94 0.34
N ARG A 100 4.50 7.47 -0.17
CA ARG A 100 4.69 6.04 -0.48
C ARG A 100 4.43 5.14 0.72
N PHE A 101 5.03 5.46 1.87
CA PHE A 101 4.83 4.70 3.11
C PHE A 101 3.36 4.67 3.56
N THR A 102 2.69 5.84 3.53
CA THR A 102 1.30 5.96 3.96
C THR A 102 0.37 5.19 3.02
N LEU A 103 0.55 5.32 1.70
CA LEU A 103 -0.23 4.58 0.71
C LEU A 103 -0.01 3.08 0.81
N MET A 104 1.22 2.61 1.00
CA MET A 104 1.49 1.18 1.21
C MET A 104 0.77 0.66 2.45
N THR A 105 0.72 1.44 3.53
CA THR A 105 0.02 1.04 4.76
C THR A 105 -1.49 1.00 4.59
N MET A 106 -2.06 1.94 3.82
CA MET A 106 -3.50 2.03 3.59
C MET A 106 -4.00 1.00 2.56
N LEU A 107 -3.24 0.74 1.49
CA LEU A 107 -3.67 -0.08 0.36
C LEU A 107 -3.34 -1.57 0.54
N HIS A 108 -2.40 -1.93 1.41
CA HIS A 108 -2.25 -3.31 1.86
C HIS A 108 -3.18 -3.53 3.06
N SER A 109 -4.38 -4.01 2.77
CA SER A 109 -5.42 -4.38 3.73
C SER A 109 -4.85 -5.15 4.93
N ARG A 110 -5.34 -4.82 6.14
CA ARG A 110 -5.04 -5.48 7.41
C ARG A 110 -4.83 -6.99 7.23
N ILE A 111 -3.70 -7.47 7.74
CA ILE A 111 -3.34 -8.90 7.82
C ILE A 111 -4.52 -9.67 8.43
N ALA A 112 -5.06 -10.63 7.70
CA ALA A 112 -6.02 -11.57 8.26
C ALA A 112 -5.29 -12.37 9.35
N TYR A 113 -5.83 -12.36 10.57
CA TYR A 113 -5.27 -13.18 11.65
C TYR A 113 -5.20 -14.64 11.18
N PRO A 114 -4.07 -15.34 11.40
CA PRO A 114 -3.97 -16.75 11.10
C PRO A 114 -5.14 -17.47 11.78
N ARG A 115 -6.06 -18.04 11.01
CA ARG A 115 -7.07 -18.93 11.59
C ARG A 115 -6.27 -20.10 12.14
N GLN A 116 -6.29 -20.29 13.46
CA GLN A 116 -5.74 -21.48 14.07
C GLN A 116 -6.44 -22.66 13.40
N GLU A 117 -5.70 -23.39 12.56
CA GLU A 117 -6.17 -24.68 12.09
C GLU A 117 -6.38 -25.53 13.35
N THR A 118 -7.64 -25.83 13.64
CA THR A 118 -8.01 -26.82 14.64
C THR A 118 -7.40 -28.13 14.16
N LYS A 119 -6.20 -28.45 14.63
CA LYS A 119 -5.57 -29.75 14.44
C LYS A 119 -6.57 -30.76 14.96
N THR A 120 -7.21 -31.48 14.05
CA THR A 120 -7.98 -32.68 14.36
C THR A 120 -7.09 -33.56 15.23
N ALA A 121 -7.51 -33.76 16.47
CA ALA A 121 -6.80 -34.59 17.42
C ALA A 121 -6.62 -35.97 16.78
N LYS A 122 -5.38 -36.41 16.59
CA LYS A 122 -5.10 -37.80 16.23
C LYS A 122 -5.80 -38.70 17.27
N PRO A 123 -6.47 -39.78 16.85
CA PRO A 123 -7.05 -40.73 17.79
C PRO A 123 -5.95 -41.21 18.73
N ARG A 124 -6.19 -41.14 20.04
CA ARG A 124 -5.26 -41.62 21.05
C ARG A 124 -5.15 -43.13 20.88
N ASP A 125 -3.93 -43.62 20.67
CA ASP A 125 -3.63 -45.04 20.71
C ASP A 125 -3.82 -45.51 22.16
N ASP A 126 -4.82 -46.38 22.37
CA ASP A 126 -5.28 -46.88 23.67
C ASP A 126 -4.53 -48.17 24.07
N SER A 127 -3.26 -48.26 23.68
CA SER A 127 -2.40 -49.39 24.04
C SER A 127 -1.91 -49.22 25.48
N PRO A 128 -2.12 -50.23 26.38
CA PRO A 128 -1.67 -50.12 27.76
C PRO A 128 -0.14 -50.07 27.80
N ARG A 129 0.39 -49.00 28.40
CA ARG A 129 1.84 -48.80 28.55
C ARG A 129 2.42 -49.90 29.45
N PRO A 130 3.54 -50.53 29.08
CA PRO A 130 4.15 -51.55 29.93
C PRO A 130 4.65 -50.92 31.23
N ASP A 131 4.32 -51.57 32.35
CA ASP A 131 4.56 -51.08 33.70
C ASP A 131 6.06 -51.22 34.06
N VAL A 132 6.79 -50.11 33.97
CA VAL A 132 8.25 -50.05 34.19
C VAL A 132 8.68 -50.28 35.64
N MET A 133 7.73 -50.45 36.57
CA MET A 133 8.01 -50.69 38.00
C MET A 133 8.07 -52.16 38.41
N ALA A 134 7.77 -53.11 37.51
CA ALA A 134 7.86 -54.54 37.81
C ALA A 134 9.31 -55.08 37.86
N THR A 135 10.29 -54.36 37.30
CA THR A 135 11.67 -54.85 37.08
C THR A 135 12.63 -54.62 38.25
N THR A 136 12.20 -54.07 39.39
CA THR A 136 13.12 -53.75 40.52
C THR A 136 12.84 -54.48 41.83
N ARG A 137 12.05 -55.57 41.86
CA ARG A 137 11.85 -56.36 43.10
C ARG A 137 12.42 -57.79 43.03
N LYS A 138 13.74 -57.91 43.28
CA LYS A 138 14.42 -58.89 44.17
C LYS A 138 15.92 -58.91 43.85
N PRO A 139 16.81 -58.92 44.86
CA PRO A 139 17.25 -60.19 45.49
C PRO A 139 17.62 -59.99 46.99
N ALA A 140 18.12 -60.89 47.84
CA ALA A 140 18.38 -62.34 47.91
C ALA A 140 18.34 -62.70 49.43
N SER A 141 18.12 -63.97 49.76
CA SER A 141 18.03 -64.49 51.13
C SER A 141 19.33 -64.33 51.93
N ALA A 142 19.22 -63.90 53.18
CA ALA A 142 20.31 -63.96 54.16
C ALA A 142 20.53 -65.41 54.66
N PRO A 143 21.78 -65.84 54.94
CA PRO A 143 22.10 -67.20 55.33
C PRO A 143 21.66 -67.51 56.78
N PRO A 144 21.49 -68.80 57.15
CA PRO A 144 21.02 -69.19 58.47
C PRO A 144 22.15 -69.05 59.50
N VAL A 145 21.83 -68.51 60.68
CA VAL A 145 22.74 -68.48 61.83
C VAL A 145 22.28 -69.54 62.84
N SER A 146 23.23 -70.37 63.27
CA SER A 146 23.07 -71.61 64.03
C SER A 146 22.61 -71.40 65.47
N ALA A 147 21.96 -72.44 65.99
CA ALA A 147 21.46 -72.61 67.35
C ALA A 147 22.54 -72.57 68.45
N ALA A 148 22.15 -72.05 69.61
CA ALA A 148 22.54 -72.49 70.95
C ALA A 148 21.43 -72.07 71.95
#